data_AF-A0A3N1GYZ8-F1
#
_entry.id   AF-A0A3N1GYZ8-F1
#
_cell.length_a   1.000
_cell.length_b   1.000
_cell.length_c   1.000
_cell.angle_alpha   90.00
_cell.angle_beta   90.00
_cell.angle_gamma   90.00
#
_symmetry.space_group_name_H-M   'P 1'
#
loop_
_entity.id
_entity.type
_entity.pdbx_description
1 polymer ?
#
loop_
_entity_poly.entity_id
_entity_poly.type
_entity_poly.pdbx_seq_one_letter_code
_entity_poly.pdbx_strand_id
1 'polypeptide(L)'
;MDVEPNRLSDVDLRGFVLDRLDEDAERLAREELPLLDEAERRGRLAILRSDDGRELLIVPGEARTADERVPVPFEEKAQWLREEVQGGSDRSVLLLLAAAYDTHHGWQEEWRT
;
A
#
# COMPACT_ATOMS: atom_id res chain seq x y z
N MET A 1 17.86 -4.49 -30.57
CA MET A 1 18.07 -3.76 -29.30
C MET A 1 16.76 -3.93 -28.56
N ASP A 2 16.64 -5.05 -27.87
CA ASP A 2 15.47 -5.43 -27.12
C ASP A 2 15.39 -4.52 -25.90
N VAL A 3 14.48 -3.54 -25.97
CA VAL A 3 14.04 -2.83 -24.78
C VAL A 3 13.22 -3.82 -23.98
N GLU A 4 13.87 -4.53 -23.06
CA GLU A 4 13.14 -5.24 -22.01
C GLU A 4 12.19 -4.22 -21.36
N PRO A 5 10.89 -4.53 -21.24
CA PRO A 5 9.98 -3.63 -20.57
C PRO A 5 10.52 -3.47 -19.15
N ASN A 6 10.70 -2.22 -18.73
CA ASN A 6 11.11 -1.77 -17.40
C ASN A 6 10.27 -2.47 -16.30
N ARG A 7 10.60 -3.73 -15.99
CA ARG A 7 9.96 -4.51 -14.94
C ARG A 7 10.64 -4.07 -13.67
N LEU A 8 10.07 -3.04 -13.02
CA LEU A 8 10.43 -2.62 -11.67
C LEU A 8 10.86 -3.84 -10.84
N SER A 9 12.07 -3.80 -10.30
CA SER A 9 12.58 -4.91 -9.50
C SER A 9 11.83 -4.96 -8.17
N ASP A 10 11.85 -6.11 -7.50
CA ASP A 10 11.21 -6.22 -6.19
C ASP A 10 11.86 -5.27 -5.16
N VAL A 11 13.13 -4.90 -5.36
CA VAL A 11 13.83 -3.90 -4.54
C VAL A 11 13.28 -2.50 -4.78
N ASP A 12 13.05 -2.12 -6.03
CA ASP A 12 12.49 -0.81 -6.38
C ASP A 12 11.05 -0.68 -5.86
N LEU A 13 10.25 -1.74 -6.00
CA LEU A 13 8.88 -1.78 -5.49
C LEU A 13 8.84 -1.68 -3.96
N ARG A 14 9.74 -2.36 -3.25
CA ARG A 14 9.86 -2.23 -1.79
C ARG A 14 10.23 -0.82 -1.39
N GLY A 15 11.23 -0.23 -2.04
CA GLY A 15 11.65 1.14 -1.79
C GLY A 15 10.49 2.13 -1.99
N PHE A 16 9.76 2.00 -3.10
CA PHE A 16 8.59 2.82 -3.39
C PHE A 16 7.51 2.69 -2.31
N VAL A 17 7.14 1.46 -1.92
CA VAL A 17 6.10 1.24 -0.91
C VAL A 17 6.53 1.78 0.46
N LEU A 18 7.78 1.58 0.86
CA LEU A 18 8.30 2.10 2.14
C LEU A 18 8.28 3.64 2.17
N ASP A 19 8.74 4.28 1.09
CA ASP A 19 8.72 5.74 0.96
C ASP A 19 7.30 6.31 1.05
N ARG A 20 6.32 5.65 0.42
CA ARG A 20 4.91 6.05 0.53
C ARG A 20 4.32 5.83 1.93
N LEU A 21 4.74 4.79 2.64
CA LEU A 21 4.35 4.58 4.03
C LEU A 21 4.94 5.66 4.96
N ASP A 22 6.14 6.14 4.68
CA ASP A 22 6.72 7.30 5.38
C ASP A 22 5.96 8.59 5.06
N GLU A 23 5.61 8.85 3.80
CA GLU A 23 4.78 10.01 3.42
C GLU A 23 3.42 9.97 4.14
N ASP A 24 2.76 8.82 4.16
CA ASP A 24 1.48 8.67 4.86
C ASP A 24 1.60 8.89 6.37
N ALA A 25 2.72 8.50 6.99
CA ALA A 25 2.99 8.79 8.40
C ALA A 25 3.15 10.30 8.64
N GLU A 26 3.81 11.02 7.72
CA GLU A 26 3.90 12.47 7.77
C GLU A 26 2.54 13.15 7.58
N ARG A 27 1.71 12.63 6.66
CA ARG A 27 0.33 13.11 6.45
C ARG A 27 -0.50 12.93 7.71
N LEU A 28 -0.46 11.75 8.32
CA LEU A 28 -1.16 11.49 9.57
C LEU A 28 -0.72 12.44 10.68
N ALA A 29 0.59 12.72 10.79
CA ALA A 29 1.13 13.68 11.75
C ALA A 29 0.66 15.13 11.52
N ARG A 30 0.26 15.46 10.29
CA ARG A 30 -0.35 16.73 9.89
C ARG A 30 -1.88 16.72 9.97
N GLU A 31 -2.46 15.68 10.57
CA GLU A 31 -3.92 15.45 10.63
C GLU A 31 -4.55 15.30 9.22
N GLU A 32 -3.74 14.96 8.21
CA GLU A 32 -4.18 14.65 6.86
C GLU A 32 -4.48 13.15 6.74
N LEU A 33 -5.46 12.81 5.90
CA LEU A 33 -5.80 11.41 5.65
C LEU A 33 -4.65 10.72 4.87
N PRO A 34 -4.12 9.59 5.37
CA PRO A 34 -3.18 8.76 4.62
C PRO A 34 -3.76 8.36 3.25
N LEU A 35 -2.92 8.35 2.22
CA LEU A 35 -3.26 7.88 0.88
C LEU A 35 -3.72 6.42 0.90
N LEU A 36 -3.14 5.59 1.78
CA LEU A 36 -3.56 4.21 1.96
C LEU A 36 -5.01 4.12 2.44
N ASP A 37 -5.37 4.89 3.47
CA ASP A 37 -6.75 4.95 3.97
C ASP A 37 -7.69 5.55 2.92
N GLU A 38 -7.23 6.52 2.12
CA GLU A 38 -7.98 7.05 0.99
C GLU A 38 -8.23 5.99 -0.10
N ALA A 39 -7.22 5.16 -0.40
CA ALA A 39 -7.33 4.05 -1.34
C ALA A 39 -8.31 2.98 -0.84
N GLU A 40 -8.32 2.69 0.47
CA GLU A 40 -9.30 1.81 1.10
C GLU A 40 -10.72 2.38 1.00
N ARG A 41 -10.91 3.67 1.31
CA ARG A 41 -12.21 4.35 1.17
C ARG A 41 -12.73 4.39 -0.26
N ARG A 42 -11.81 4.41 -1.24
CA ARG A 42 -12.14 4.34 -2.68
C ARG A 42 -12.30 2.91 -3.19
N GLY A 43 -12.19 1.90 -2.33
CA GLY A 43 -12.39 0.51 -2.72
C GLY A 43 -11.31 -0.05 -3.63
N ARG A 44 -10.09 0.48 -3.55
CA ARG A 44 -8.96 0.04 -4.37
C ARG A 44 -8.29 -1.20 -3.79
N LEU A 45 -8.15 -1.21 -2.48
CA LEU A 45 -7.77 -2.35 -1.69
C LEU A 45 -8.57 -2.34 -0.39
N ALA A 46 -8.41 -3.39 0.39
CA ALA A 46 -8.77 -3.37 1.80
C ALA A 46 -7.71 -4.10 2.62
N ILE A 47 -7.42 -3.55 3.79
CA ILE A 47 -6.54 -4.16 4.77
C ILE A 47 -7.41 -4.66 5.91
N LEU A 48 -7.53 -5.99 5.99
CA LEU A 48 -8.41 -6.67 6.92
C LEU A 48 -7.56 -7.39 7.96
N ARG A 49 -8.01 -7.40 9.22
CA ARG A 49 -7.45 -8.32 10.19
C ARG A 49 -7.86 -9.75 9.82
N SER A 50 -6.90 -10.68 9.83
CA SER A 50 -7.16 -12.10 9.68
C SER A 50 -8.09 -12.59 10.79
N ASP A 51 -8.81 -13.68 10.54
CA ASP A 51 -9.79 -14.27 11.47
C ASP A 51 -9.14 -14.64 12.82
N ASP A 52 -7.86 -15.04 12.78
CA ASP A 52 -7.06 -15.36 13.98
C ASP A 52 -6.56 -14.11 14.73
N GLY A 53 -6.76 -12.90 14.18
CA GLY A 53 -6.34 -11.62 14.76
C GLY A 53 -4.83 -11.32 14.68
N ARG A 54 -4.03 -12.28 14.20
CA ARG A 54 -2.55 -12.25 14.23
C ARG A 54 -1.89 -11.55 13.04
N GLU A 55 -2.58 -11.45 11.92
CA GLU A 55 -2.02 -10.99 10.66
C GLU A 55 -2.98 -10.02 9.96
N LEU A 56 -2.46 -9.18 9.07
CA LEU A 56 -3.27 -8.37 8.18
C LEU A 56 -3.29 -9.01 6.79
N LEU A 57 -4.45 -8.93 6.14
CA LEU A 57 -4.67 -9.43 4.79
C LEU A 57 -4.95 -8.24 3.88
N ILE A 58 -4.16 -8.14 2.81
CA ILE A 58 -4.36 -7.14 1.77
C ILE A 58 -5.13 -7.79 0.63
N VAL A 59 -6.31 -7.28 0.35
CA VAL A 59 -7.16 -7.77 -0.74
C VAL A 59 -7.41 -6.67 -1.77
N PRO A 60 -7.42 -6.98 -3.07
CA PRO A 60 -7.80 -6.01 -4.10
C PRO A 60 -9.31 -5.74 -4.06
N GLY A 61 -9.70 -4.49 -4.27
CA GLY A 61 -11.10 -4.06 -4.36
C GLY A 61 -11.73 -3.65 -3.03
N GLU A 62 -13.02 -3.30 -3.09
CA GLU A 62 -13.84 -3.04 -1.90
C GLU A 62 -13.92 -4.32 -1.06
N ALA A 63 -13.49 -4.26 0.20
CA ALA A 63 -13.92 -5.24 1.18
C ALA A 63 -15.44 -5.12 1.29
N ARG A 64 -16.17 -6.02 0.60
CA ARG A 64 -17.64 -6.10 0.60
C ARG A 64 -18.28 -6.40 1.97
N THR A 65 -17.55 -6.20 3.05
CA THR A 65 -17.95 -6.47 4.43
C THR A 65 -17.35 -5.43 5.39
N ALA A 66 -17.40 -4.15 5.02
CA ALA A 66 -17.06 -3.05 5.93
C ALA A 66 -18.11 -2.84 7.05
N ASP A 67 -19.24 -3.56 7.03
CA ASP A 67 -20.34 -3.34 7.98
C ASP A 67 -20.06 -3.90 9.39
N GLU A 68 -19.08 -4.81 9.55
CA GLU A 68 -18.82 -5.48 10.84
C GLU A 68 -17.35 -5.49 11.30
N ARG A 69 -16.39 -5.10 10.44
CA ARG A 69 -14.97 -5.06 10.82
C ARG A 69 -14.55 -3.63 11.12
N VAL A 70 -14.13 -3.39 12.37
CA VAL A 70 -13.50 -2.14 12.78
C VAL A 70 -12.29 -1.90 11.87
N PRO A 71 -12.21 -0.78 11.13
CA PRO A 71 -11.05 -0.48 10.32
C PRO A 71 -9.82 -0.44 11.23
N VAL A 72 -8.78 -1.16 10.83
CA VAL A 72 -7.51 -1.13 11.56
C VAL A 72 -7.00 0.32 11.58
N PRO A 73 -6.40 0.83 12.67
CA PRO A 73 -5.77 2.15 12.64
C PRO A 73 -4.61 2.18 11.65
N PHE A 74 -4.40 3.30 10.95
CA PHE A 74 -3.31 3.42 9.98
C PHE A 74 -1.94 3.07 10.58
N GLU A 75 -1.65 3.51 11.81
CA GLU A 75 -0.37 3.23 12.48
C GLU A 75 -0.08 1.73 12.60
N GLU A 76 -1.10 0.93 12.94
CA GLU A 76 -0.98 -0.52 13.05
C GLU A 76 -0.78 -1.18 11.68
N LYS A 77 -1.51 -0.72 10.66
CA LYS A 77 -1.32 -1.20 9.27
C LYS A 77 0.07 -0.85 8.76
N ALA A 78 0.51 0.39 8.98
CA ALA A 78 1.77 0.90 8.46
C ALA A 78 2.96 0.18 9.09
N GLN A 79 2.92 -0.08 10.39
CA GLN A 79 3.94 -0.89 11.05
C GLN A 79 3.98 -2.30 10.46
N TRP A 80 2.83 -2.97 10.36
CA TRP A 80 2.76 -4.32 9.82
C TRP A 80 3.23 -4.38 8.36
N LEU A 81 2.82 -3.42 7.53
CA LEU A 81 3.25 -3.32 6.13
C LEU A 81 4.76 -3.09 6.02
N ARG A 82 5.34 -2.24 6.89
CA ARG A 82 6.80 -2.06 6.92
C ARG A 82 7.52 -3.35 7.26
N GLU A 83 7.02 -4.13 8.22
CA GLU A 83 7.60 -5.42 8.60
C GLU A 83 7.48 -6.44 7.46
N GLU A 84 6.32 -6.54 6.82
CA GLU A 84 6.06 -7.45 5.71
C GLU A 84 6.92 -7.11 4.47
N VAL A 85 7.03 -5.82 4.13
CA VAL A 85 7.80 -5.33 2.97
C VAL A 85 9.30 -5.54 3.18
N GLN A 86 9.80 -5.35 4.41
CA GLN A 86 11.19 -5.63 4.78
C GLN A 86 11.47 -7.13 4.89
N GLY A 87 10.52 -7.91 5.43
CA GLY A 87 10.65 -9.35 5.68
C GLY A 87 10.68 -10.21 4.43
N GLY A 88 10.20 -9.69 3.30
CA GLY A 88 10.29 -10.41 2.03
C GLY A 88 9.00 -10.54 1.26
N SER A 89 8.09 -9.57 1.37
CA SER A 89 6.81 -9.55 0.64
C SER A 89 6.88 -10.09 -0.78
N ASP A 90 5.88 -10.90 -1.11
CA ASP A 90 5.63 -11.34 -2.48
C ASP A 90 5.45 -10.15 -3.42
N ARG A 91 5.93 -10.31 -4.65
CA ARG A 91 5.82 -9.27 -5.69
C ARG A 91 4.36 -8.84 -5.91
N SER A 92 3.41 -9.76 -5.83
CA SER A 92 1.99 -9.47 -5.99
C SER A 92 1.46 -8.50 -4.93
N VAL A 93 1.96 -8.61 -3.69
CA VAL A 93 1.63 -7.69 -2.58
C VAL A 93 2.22 -6.32 -2.84
N LEU A 94 3.50 -6.27 -3.21
CA LEU A 94 4.18 -5.02 -3.54
C LEU A 94 3.52 -4.28 -4.71
N LEU A 95 3.08 -5.01 -5.74
CA LEU A 95 2.38 -4.42 -6.89
C LEU A 95 0.98 -3.90 -6.50
N LEU A 96 0.26 -4.59 -5.62
CA LEU A 96 -1.05 -4.13 -5.16
C LEU A 96 -0.93 -2.84 -4.34
N LEU A 97 0.04 -2.79 -3.41
CA LEU A 97 0.35 -1.58 -2.66
C LEU A 97 0.80 -0.45 -3.57
N ALA A 98 1.71 -0.74 -4.51
CA ALA A 98 2.17 0.26 -5.47
C ALA A 98 1.03 0.83 -6.31
N ALA A 99 0.11 -0.01 -6.80
CA ALA A 99 -1.04 0.43 -7.58
C ALA A 99 -2.03 1.31 -6.78
N ALA A 100 -2.16 1.06 -5.48
CA ALA A 100 -2.98 1.88 -4.59
C ALA A 100 -2.41 3.29 -4.39
N TYR A 101 -1.08 3.39 -4.30
CA TYR A 101 -0.37 4.67 -4.21
C TYR A 101 -0.27 5.38 -5.57
N ASP A 102 -0.04 4.66 -6.66
CA ASP A 102 0.16 5.22 -8.01
C ASP A 102 -1.08 5.99 -8.51
N THR A 103 -2.29 5.54 -8.16
CA THR A 103 -3.53 6.24 -8.54
C THR A 103 -3.76 7.58 -7.84
N HIS A 104 -2.95 7.93 -6.84
CA HIS A 104 -2.96 9.23 -6.17
C HIS A 104 -1.89 10.18 -6.70
N HIS A 105 -0.94 9.69 -7.51
CA HIS A 105 0.13 10.49 -8.10
C HIS A 105 -0.18 10.84 -9.56
N GLY A 106 -0.81 12.01 -9.76
CA GLY A 106 -0.52 12.83 -10.94
C GLY A 106 0.94 13.34 -11.00
N TRP A 107 1.90 12.64 -10.39
CA TRP A 107 3.29 13.10 -10.20
C TRP A 107 4.32 12.27 -10.99
N GLN A 108 3.85 11.34 -11.82
CA GLN A 108 4.64 10.57 -12.80
C GLN A 108 4.99 11.39 -14.06
N GLU A 109 5.30 12.69 -13.94
CA GLU A 109 5.90 13.41 -15.06
C GLU A 109 7.44 13.29 -15.07
N GLU A 110 8.07 12.83 -13.97
CA GLU A 110 9.54 12.82 -13.84
C GLU A 110 10.21 11.43 -13.87
N TRP A 111 9.47 10.32 -13.96
CA TRP A 111 10.08 8.97 -14.04
C TRP A 111 10.10 8.39 -15.46
N ARG A 112 9.88 9.26 -16.47
CA ARG A 112 10.03 8.96 -17.89
C ARG A 112 11.20 9.77 -18.47
N THR A 113 12.43 9.46 -18.04
CA THR A 113 13.66 9.68 -18.81
C THR A 113 14.65 8.58 -18.49
#